data_AF-A0A816REI3-F1
#
_entry.id   AF-A0A816REI3-F1
#
_cell.length_a   1.000
_cell.length_b   1.000
_cell.length_c   1.000
_cell.angle_alpha   90.00
_cell.angle_beta   90.00
_cell.angle_gamma   90.00
#
_symmetry.space_group_name_H-M   'P 1'
#
loop_
_entity.id
_entity.type
_entity.pdbx_description
1 polymer ?
#
loop_
_entity_poly.entity_id
_entity_poly.type
_entity_poly.pdbx_seq_one_letter_code
_entity_poly.pdbx_strand_id
1 'polypeptide(L)'
;MEVDTDIVTENEDIESEKEESQEEKEMKSVTLSIWRTSKSHGSCIACPVADSTSMRVLSDEQRTMIFVSRSIWVPKDVRCCSNHIYKGNLSYEARQSVKQSKVDDIILNKNNVEKLIDNFCLTLKHAGSLDFDDPGALDNISCKNTSCA
;
A
#
# COMPACT_ATOMS: atom_id res chain seq x y z
N MET A 1 8.62 -62.21 63.46
CA MET A 1 7.37 -61.99 62.73
C MET A 1 7.35 -60.51 62.45
N GLU A 2 7.70 -60.19 61.22
CA GLU A 2 8.04 -58.85 60.75
C GLU A 2 6.77 -58.08 60.41
N VAL A 3 6.87 -56.76 60.51
CA VAL A 3 5.81 -55.78 60.42
C VAL A 3 6.07 -54.89 59.20
N ASP A 4 4.99 -54.61 58.47
CA ASP A 4 4.72 -53.54 57.48
C ASP A 4 5.52 -53.44 56.17
N THR A 5 4.75 -53.35 55.07
CA THR A 5 4.99 -52.81 53.71
C THR A 5 3.70 -53.14 52.92
N ASP A 6 3.01 -52.31 52.12
CA ASP A 6 3.34 -51.07 51.41
C ASP A 6 2.08 -50.20 51.22
N ILE A 7 2.28 -48.88 51.24
CA ILE A 7 1.35 -47.87 50.76
C ILE A 7 1.45 -47.84 49.24
N VAL A 8 0.36 -48.19 48.54
CA VAL A 8 0.24 -47.97 47.09
C VAL A 8 -0.06 -46.49 46.89
N THR A 9 0.88 -45.75 46.31
CA THR A 9 0.64 -44.37 45.84
C THR A 9 0.63 -44.43 44.32
N GLU A 10 -0.56 -44.39 43.73
CA GLU A 10 -0.76 -44.19 42.30
C GLU A 10 -0.51 -42.71 42.01
N ASN A 11 0.67 -42.38 41.51
CA ASN A 11 0.91 -41.12 40.84
C ASN A 11 0.88 -41.43 39.35
N GLU A 12 -0.30 -41.29 38.75
CA GLU A 12 -0.44 -41.29 37.30
C GLU A 12 0.21 -40.03 36.73
N ASP A 13 1.11 -40.27 35.80
CA ASP A 13 1.77 -39.30 34.94
C ASP A 13 0.72 -38.48 34.16
N ILE A 14 0.70 -37.18 34.38
CA ILE A 14 0.14 -36.23 33.42
C ILE A 14 1.22 -35.17 33.17
N GLU A 15 2.22 -35.55 32.37
CA GLU A 15 2.97 -34.61 31.56
C GLU A 15 1.97 -33.97 30.59
N SER A 16 1.36 -32.87 31.02
CA SER A 16 0.71 -31.92 30.12
C SER A 16 1.81 -31.21 29.35
N GLU A 17 2.34 -31.89 28.34
CA GLU A 17 3.00 -31.25 27.21
C GLU A 17 2.02 -30.22 26.66
N LYS A 18 2.27 -28.97 27.03
CA LYS A 18 1.55 -27.81 26.56
C LYS A 18 1.96 -27.66 25.10
N GLU A 19 1.29 -28.40 24.22
CA GLU A 19 1.35 -28.21 22.79
C GLU A 19 1.13 -26.73 22.53
N GLU A 20 2.25 -26.09 22.20
CA GLU A 20 2.33 -24.76 21.68
C GLU A 20 1.51 -24.78 20.39
N SER A 21 0.22 -24.47 20.51
CA SER A 21 -0.61 -24.11 19.37
C SER A 21 -0.05 -22.79 18.84
N GLN A 22 1.05 -22.90 18.09
CA GLN A 22 1.38 -22.01 17.02
C GLN A 22 0.28 -22.16 15.97
N GLU A 23 -0.91 -21.65 16.30
CA GLU A 23 -1.72 -20.99 15.30
C GLU A 23 -0.91 -19.75 14.89
N GLU A 24 0.09 -19.97 14.03
CA GLU A 24 0.48 -18.98 13.05
C GLU A 24 -0.84 -18.56 12.40
N LYS A 25 -1.42 -17.46 12.91
CA LYS A 25 -2.54 -16.79 12.27
C LYS A 25 -2.13 -16.62 10.83
N GLU A 26 -2.67 -17.45 9.94
CA GLU A 26 -2.51 -17.31 8.50
C GLU A 26 -2.76 -15.83 8.20
N MET A 27 -1.69 -15.07 7.93
CA MET A 27 -1.84 -13.69 7.51
C MET A 27 -2.52 -13.77 6.16
N LYS A 28 -3.85 -13.65 6.17
CA LYS A 28 -4.66 -13.59 4.95
C LYS A 28 -4.06 -12.53 4.05
N SER A 29 -3.46 -12.99 2.97
CA SER A 29 -2.84 -12.16 1.95
C SER A 29 -3.52 -12.45 0.62
N VAL A 30 -3.62 -11.41 -0.20
CA VAL A 30 -4.24 -11.48 -1.52
C VAL A 30 -3.14 -11.18 -2.53
N THR A 31 -3.03 -12.03 -3.54
CA THR A 31 -2.15 -11.79 -4.68
C THR A 31 -2.95 -11.07 -5.77
N LEU A 32 -2.45 -9.92 -6.21
CA LEU A 32 -3.05 -9.15 -7.30
C LEU A 32 -2.04 -9.02 -8.44
N SER A 33 -2.43 -9.47 -9.65
CA SER A 33 -1.66 -9.25 -10.87
C SER A 33 -1.98 -7.87 -11.42
N ILE A 34 -1.10 -6.89 -11.17
CA ILE A 34 -1.33 -5.49 -11.55
C ILE A 34 -0.13 -4.87 -12.26
N TRP A 35 -0.40 -3.86 -13.08
CA TRP A 35 0.65 -3.08 -13.73
C TRP A 35 1.53 -2.39 -12.70
N ARG A 36 2.84 -2.42 -12.94
CA ARG A 36 3.83 -1.82 -12.06
C ARG A 36 4.77 -0.93 -12.87
N THR A 37 5.29 0.12 -12.25
CA THR A 37 6.37 0.93 -12.82
C THR A 37 7.75 0.28 -12.64
N SER A 38 8.69 0.68 -13.48
CA SER A 38 10.11 0.30 -13.31
C SER A 38 10.69 0.89 -12.02
N LYS A 39 11.54 0.14 -11.31
CA LYS A 39 12.37 0.67 -10.23
C LYS A 39 13.55 1.44 -10.85
N SER A 40 13.43 2.74 -11.07
CA SER A 40 14.60 3.56 -11.43
C SER A 40 14.84 4.62 -10.37
N HIS A 41 15.80 4.36 -9.48
CA HIS A 41 16.22 5.31 -8.45
C HIS A 41 16.85 6.59 -9.02
N GLY A 42 17.31 6.56 -10.27
CA GLY A 42 18.04 7.66 -10.92
C GLY A 42 17.23 8.51 -11.90
N SER A 43 15.94 8.25 -12.10
CA SER A 43 15.13 9.02 -13.04
C SER A 43 13.76 9.39 -12.49
N CYS A 44 13.16 10.43 -13.05
CA CYS A 44 11.81 10.82 -12.72
C CYS A 44 10.80 9.82 -13.30
N ILE A 45 9.81 9.42 -12.48
CA ILE A 45 8.72 8.53 -12.90
C ILE A 45 7.87 9.08 -14.08
N ALA A 46 7.82 10.40 -14.23
CA ALA A 46 6.88 11.10 -15.10
C ALA A 46 7.56 11.70 -16.35
N CYS A 47 8.88 11.86 -16.37
CA CYS A 47 9.61 12.36 -17.52
C CYS A 47 11.00 11.69 -17.66
N PRO A 48 11.50 11.53 -18.90
CA PRO A 48 12.82 10.95 -19.15
C PRO A 48 13.97 11.94 -18.87
N VAL A 49 13.66 13.20 -18.56
CA VAL A 49 14.65 14.26 -18.41
C VAL A 49 15.39 14.10 -17.08
N ALA A 50 16.66 13.73 -17.15
CA ALA A 50 17.55 13.58 -16.01
C ALA A 50 17.94 14.93 -15.36
N ASP A 51 17.73 16.04 -16.05
CA ASP A 51 18.27 17.36 -15.69
C ASP A 51 17.43 18.14 -14.67
N SER A 52 16.47 17.51 -14.00
CA SER A 52 15.82 18.19 -12.87
C SER A 52 16.76 18.27 -11.68
N THR A 53 17.08 19.50 -11.29
CA THR A 53 18.01 19.87 -10.21
C THR A 53 17.61 19.32 -8.83
N SER A 54 16.36 18.87 -8.65
CA SER A 54 15.92 18.22 -7.43
C SER A 54 14.89 17.11 -7.69
N MET A 55 15.23 15.91 -7.25
CA MET A 55 14.34 14.76 -7.24
C MET A 55 14.03 14.36 -5.80
N ARG A 56 12.77 13.99 -5.56
CA ARG A 56 12.33 13.48 -4.26
C ARG A 56 11.63 12.14 -4.42
N VAL A 57 11.74 11.31 -3.39
CA VAL A 57 10.99 10.05 -3.30
C VAL A 57 9.51 10.37 -3.16
N LEU A 58 8.66 9.62 -3.86
CA LEU A 58 7.21 9.79 -3.75
C LEU A 58 6.68 9.32 -2.39
N SER A 59 5.78 10.11 -1.81
CA SER A 59 5.04 9.73 -0.60
C SER A 59 4.05 8.59 -0.86
N ASP A 60 3.61 7.93 0.20
CA ASP A 60 2.60 6.86 0.13
C ASP A 60 1.29 7.36 -0.50
N GLU A 61 0.88 8.59 -0.17
CA GLU A 61 -0.28 9.28 -0.75
C GLU A 61 -0.13 9.46 -2.26
N GLN A 62 1.01 9.98 -2.73
CA GLN A 62 1.26 10.20 -4.16
C GLN A 62 1.26 8.90 -4.96
N ARG A 63 1.84 7.83 -4.40
CA ARG A 63 1.84 6.51 -5.03
C ARG A 63 0.43 5.91 -5.05
N THR A 64 -0.33 6.08 -3.98
CA THR A 64 -1.74 5.66 -3.91
C THR A 64 -2.58 6.39 -4.94
N MET A 65 -2.37 7.68 -5.11
CA MET A 65 -3.07 8.48 -6.11
C MET A 65 -2.86 7.96 -7.54
N ILE A 66 -1.61 7.58 -7.89
CA ILE A 66 -1.32 6.93 -9.17
C ILE A 66 -2.03 5.57 -9.25
N PHE A 67 -1.99 4.77 -8.18
CA PHE A 67 -2.66 3.48 -8.16
C PHE A 67 -4.18 3.61 -8.38
N VAL A 68 -4.85 4.56 -7.72
CA VAL A 68 -6.30 4.71 -7.87
C VAL A 68 -6.67 5.28 -9.25
N SER A 69 -5.94 6.28 -9.74
CA SER A 69 -6.25 6.92 -11.04
C SER A 69 -5.84 6.10 -12.27
N ARG A 70 -4.82 5.25 -12.16
CA ARG A 70 -4.21 4.56 -13.31
C ARG A 70 -4.18 3.04 -13.17
N SER A 71 -4.53 2.48 -12.01
CA SER A 71 -4.33 1.07 -11.66
C SER A 71 -2.87 0.61 -11.83
N ILE A 72 -1.91 1.51 -11.52
CA ILE A 72 -0.47 1.24 -11.59
C ILE A 72 0.13 1.26 -10.19
N TRP A 73 0.77 0.16 -9.80
CA TRP A 73 1.54 0.10 -8.57
C TRP A 73 2.90 0.78 -8.71
N VAL A 74 3.17 1.69 -7.78
CA VAL A 74 4.43 2.42 -7.72
C VAL A 74 5.26 1.96 -6.53
N PRO A 75 6.49 1.44 -6.75
CA PRO A 75 7.40 1.06 -5.68
C PRO A 75 7.84 2.23 -4.79
N LYS A 76 8.24 1.92 -3.55
CA LYS A 76 8.52 2.93 -2.50
C LYS A 76 9.69 3.86 -2.80
N ASP A 77 10.57 3.43 -3.66
CA ASP A 77 11.87 4.01 -3.97
C ASP A 77 11.86 4.86 -5.24
N VAL A 78 10.71 4.95 -5.90
CA VAL A 78 10.51 5.74 -7.11
C VAL A 78 10.51 7.23 -6.80
N ARG A 79 11.15 8.00 -7.68
CA ARG A 79 11.35 9.43 -7.51
C ARG A 79 10.60 10.23 -8.57
N CYS A 80 10.31 11.47 -8.22
CA CYS A 80 9.79 12.46 -9.14
C CYS A 80 10.58 13.77 -9.03
N CYS A 81 10.75 14.44 -10.16
CA CYS A 81 11.35 15.76 -10.21
C CYS A 81 10.41 16.82 -9.65
N SER A 82 10.98 17.92 -9.15
CA SER A 82 10.21 19.04 -8.59
C SER A 82 9.28 19.71 -9.61
N ASN A 83 9.58 19.63 -10.91
CA ASN A 83 8.75 20.21 -11.97
C ASN A 83 7.35 19.59 -12.07
N HIS A 84 7.19 18.37 -11.57
CA HIS A 84 5.92 17.63 -11.58
C HIS A 84 5.20 17.67 -10.24
N ILE A 85 5.75 18.41 -9.28
CA ILE A 85 5.20 18.57 -7.96
C ILE A 85 4.62 19.97 -7.83
N TYR A 86 3.32 20.04 -7.60
CA TYR A 86 2.61 21.28 -7.32
C TYR A 86 1.90 21.20 -5.98
N LYS A 87 2.11 22.19 -5.10
CA LYS A 87 1.55 22.24 -3.73
C LYS A 87 1.73 20.93 -2.95
N GLY A 88 2.90 20.31 -3.09
CA GLY A 88 3.23 19.07 -2.39
C GLY A 88 2.69 17.79 -3.05
N ASN A 89 1.90 17.87 -4.11
CA ASN A 89 1.30 16.73 -4.81
C ASN A 89 1.75 16.61 -6.28
N LEU A 90 1.59 15.42 -6.86
CA LEU A 90 1.84 15.22 -8.29
C LEU A 90 0.80 15.99 -9.12
N SER A 91 1.26 16.68 -10.15
CA SER A 91 0.34 17.30 -11.11
C SER A 91 -0.46 16.23 -11.87
N TYR A 92 -1.60 16.63 -12.41
CA TYR A 92 -2.43 15.75 -13.24
C TYR A 92 -1.61 15.14 -14.40
N GLU A 93 -0.94 15.99 -15.18
CA GLU A 93 -0.12 15.59 -16.32
C GLU A 93 0.97 14.59 -15.93
N ALA A 94 1.61 14.81 -14.77
CA ALA A 94 2.64 13.92 -14.27
C ALA A 94 2.12 12.54 -13.89
N ARG A 95 0.89 12.44 -13.35
CA ARG A 95 0.25 11.14 -13.07
C ARG A 95 -0.09 10.41 -14.36
N GLN A 96 -0.57 11.14 -15.37
CA GLN A 96 -0.93 10.56 -16.66
C GLN A 96 0.27 10.13 -17.50
N SER A 97 1.44 10.75 -17.29
CA SER A 97 2.66 10.37 -17.99
C SER A 97 3.39 9.17 -17.37
N VAL A 98 2.95 8.67 -16.21
CA VAL A 98 3.52 7.48 -15.57
C VAL A 98 3.35 6.26 -16.48
N LYS A 99 4.48 5.66 -16.87
CA LYS A 99 4.50 4.51 -17.76
C LYS A 99 4.39 3.20 -16.99
N GLN A 100 3.57 2.30 -17.53
CA GLN A 100 3.56 0.89 -17.14
C GLN A 100 4.82 0.22 -17.67
N SER A 101 5.41 -0.68 -16.88
CA SER A 101 6.61 -1.42 -17.25
C SER A 101 6.32 -2.90 -17.45
N LYS A 102 5.78 -3.55 -16.41
CA LYS A 102 5.37 -4.95 -16.45
C LYS A 102 4.18 -5.19 -15.54
N VAL A 103 3.44 -6.27 -15.79
CA VAL A 103 2.53 -6.84 -14.80
C VAL A 103 3.38 -7.60 -13.78
N ASP A 104 3.08 -7.40 -12.50
CA ASP A 104 3.76 -8.05 -11.39
C ASP A 104 2.69 -8.57 -10.41
N ASP A 105 2.96 -9.72 -9.80
CA ASP A 105 2.10 -10.25 -8.75
C ASP A 105 2.49 -9.58 -7.44
N ILE A 106 1.55 -8.80 -6.90
CA ILE A 106 1.76 -8.06 -5.65
C ILE A 106 0.97 -8.73 -4.55
N ILE A 107 1.69 -9.10 -3.50
CA ILE A 107 1.10 -9.69 -2.29
C ILE A 107 0.70 -8.55 -1.37
N LEU A 108 -0.61 -8.37 -1.19
CA LEU A 108 -1.18 -7.43 -0.24
C LEU A 108 -1.62 -8.17 1.02
N ASN A 109 -0.98 -7.87 2.15
CA ASN A 109 -1.47 -8.29 3.45
C ASN A 109 -2.47 -7.27 4.02
N LYS A 110 -3.13 -7.63 5.13
CA LYS A 110 -4.09 -6.76 5.83
C LYS A 110 -3.57 -5.33 6.04
N ASN A 111 -2.34 -5.17 6.54
CA ASN A 111 -1.74 -3.86 6.79
C ASN A 111 -1.48 -3.06 5.50
N ASN A 112 -1.18 -3.74 4.38
CA ASN A 112 -1.05 -3.06 3.09
C ASN A 112 -2.39 -2.53 2.59
N VAL A 113 -3.45 -3.33 2.73
CA VAL A 113 -4.80 -2.94 2.34
C VAL A 113 -5.30 -1.79 3.21
N GLU A 114 -5.14 -1.87 4.53
CA GLU A 114 -5.50 -0.78 5.46
C GLU A 114 -4.80 0.53 5.09
N LYS A 115 -3.47 0.49 4.86
CA LYS A 115 -2.73 1.68 4.42
C LYS A 115 -3.20 2.21 3.07
N LEU A 116 -3.58 1.35 2.14
CA LEU A 116 -4.07 1.78 0.83
C LEU A 116 -5.42 2.51 0.99
N ILE A 117 -6.31 1.98 1.82
CA ILE A 117 -7.60 2.61 2.15
C ILE A 117 -7.38 3.94 2.87
N ASP A 118 -6.48 4.00 3.85
CA ASP A 118 -6.17 5.24 4.57
C ASP A 118 -5.65 6.34 3.63
N ASN A 119 -4.70 5.99 2.76
CA ASN A 119 -4.15 6.92 1.78
C ASN A 119 -5.19 7.33 0.72
N PHE A 120 -6.10 6.43 0.35
CA PHE A 120 -7.21 6.75 -0.54
C PHE A 120 -8.18 7.74 0.13
N CYS A 121 -8.53 7.54 1.39
CA CYS A 121 -9.36 8.47 2.16
C CYS A 121 -8.69 9.85 2.29
N LEU A 122 -7.37 9.91 2.50
CA LEU A 122 -6.62 11.18 2.50
C LEU A 122 -6.69 11.88 1.14
N THR A 123 -6.49 11.12 0.07
CA THR A 123 -6.65 11.58 -1.31
C THR A 123 -8.04 12.18 -1.55
N LEU A 124 -9.11 11.53 -1.09
CA LEU A 124 -10.48 12.00 -1.24
C LEU A 124 -10.77 13.30 -0.49
N LYS A 125 -10.21 13.47 0.72
CA LYS A 125 -10.35 14.72 1.48
C LYS A 125 -9.84 15.94 0.72
N HIS A 126 -8.85 15.76 -0.16
CA HIS A 126 -8.35 16.83 -1.02
C HIS A 126 -9.21 17.08 -2.26
N ALA A 127 -9.98 16.09 -2.73
CA ALA A 127 -10.84 16.20 -3.90
C ALA A 127 -12.26 16.74 -3.59
N GLY A 128 -12.71 16.65 -2.33
CA GLY A 128 -14.01 17.15 -1.87
C GLY A 128 -15.20 16.26 -2.22
N SER A 129 -15.36 15.91 -3.50
CA SER A 129 -16.44 15.06 -4.03
C SER A 129 -15.88 14.17 -5.14
N LEU A 130 -16.12 12.86 -5.07
CA LEU A 130 -15.78 11.93 -6.15
C LEU A 130 -17.05 11.58 -6.93
N ASP A 131 -17.06 11.88 -8.22
CA ASP A 131 -18.03 11.31 -9.15
C ASP A 131 -17.51 9.94 -9.61
N PHE A 132 -18.17 8.86 -9.18
CA PHE A 132 -17.75 7.50 -9.56
C PHE A 132 -18.10 7.16 -11.01
N ASP A 133 -18.96 7.96 -11.65
CA ASP A 133 -19.32 7.81 -13.05
C ASP A 133 -18.38 8.62 -13.97
N ASP A 134 -17.58 9.54 -13.41
CA ASP A 134 -16.54 10.28 -14.12
C ASP A 134 -15.16 9.61 -13.94
N PRO A 135 -14.58 8.99 -14.99
CA PRO A 135 -13.23 8.42 -14.94
C PRO A 135 -12.14 9.46 -14.64
N GLY A 136 -12.45 10.75 -14.76
CA GLY A 136 -11.59 11.89 -14.41
C GLY A 136 -11.85 12.47 -13.02
N ALA A 137 -12.70 11.90 -12.17
CA ALA A 137 -13.05 12.51 -10.88
C ALA A 137 -11.87 12.62 -9.89
N LEU A 138 -10.83 11.79 -10.06
CA LEU A 138 -9.58 11.87 -9.31
C LEU A 138 -8.55 12.80 -9.96
N ASP A 139 -8.90 13.34 -11.12
CA ASP A 139 -8.15 14.34 -11.83
C ASP A 139 -8.51 15.72 -11.30
N ASN A 140 -7.48 16.51 -10.94
CA ASN A 140 -7.57 17.82 -10.29
C ASN A 140 -8.34 18.89 -11.11
N ILE A 141 -9.09 18.47 -12.14
CA ILE A 141 -9.88 19.27 -13.06
C ILE A 141 -11.29 19.54 -12.48
N SER A 142 -11.76 18.74 -11.50
CA SER A 142 -13.11 18.87 -10.91
C SER A 142 -13.24 19.90 -9.78
N CYS A 143 -12.16 20.51 -9.28
CA CYS A 143 -12.28 21.70 -8.41
C CYS A 143 -12.61 22.96 -9.22
N LYS A 144 -13.63 22.92 -10.08
CA LYS A 144 -14.22 24.10 -10.69
C LYS A 144 -15.52 24.44 -9.96
N ASN A 145 -15.39 25.44 -9.10
CA ASN A 145 -16.39 26.47 -8.83
C ASN A 145 -17.78 25.97 -8.42
N THR A 146 -17.96 25.64 -7.14
CA THR A 146 -19.24 25.98 -6.48
C THR A 146 -19.13 27.39 -5.90
N SER A 147 -19.14 28.38 -6.80
CA SER A 147 -19.82 29.64 -6.49
C SER A 147 -21.11 29.64 -7.32
N CYS A 148 -22.24 29.47 -6.65
CA CYS A 148 -23.60 29.82 -7.07
C CYS A 148 -24.51 29.28 -5.96
N ALA A 149 -25.35 30.06 -5.28
CA ALA A 149 -25.70 31.48 -5.35
C ALA A 149 -26.07 31.95 -3.93
#